data_AF-A0AAW8VRT5-F1
#
_entry.id   AF-A0AAW8VRT5-F1
#
_cell.length_a   1.000
_cell.length_b   1.000
_cell.length_c   1.000
_cell.angle_alpha   90.00
_cell.angle_beta   90.00
_cell.angle_gamma   90.00
#
_symmetry.space_group_name_H-M   'P 1'
#
loop_
_entity.id
_entity.type
_entity.pdbx_description
1 polymer ?
#
loop_
_entity_poly.entity_id
_entity_poly.type
_entity_poly.pdbx_seq_one_letter_code
_entity_poly.pdbx_strand_id
1 'polypeptide(L)'
;MFASVMAMLAFTACSNDDEPQEPSGEKMVENIDKIIADQAEAGNLYLKKDDATRLILVADSKEAAHELCEKFILNQWDGKQRTVKLPDNCGTISLTPGTDESVFYTISFNALKNFREPVMTVVIVPEEYLSGDNLAIDQYFPARWTEECPQCGHKWKTFASGPYKCSKCGCEFE
;
A
#
# COMPACT_ATOMS: atom_id res chain seq x y z
N MET A 1 -41.41 45.73 -39.66
CA MET A 1 -41.55 44.96 -38.42
C MET A 1 -41.64 43.48 -38.85
N PHE A 2 -40.76 42.53 -38.57
CA PHE A 2 -39.47 42.46 -37.88
C PHE A 2 -38.67 41.34 -38.56
N ALA A 3 -37.37 41.56 -38.80
CA ALA A 3 -36.42 40.50 -39.10
C ALA A 3 -35.89 39.96 -37.76
N SER A 4 -36.10 38.67 -37.48
CA SER A 4 -35.50 38.01 -36.32
C SER A 4 -34.39 37.08 -36.79
N VAL A 5 -33.16 37.54 -36.58
CA VAL A 5 -31.95 36.73 -36.55
C VAL A 5 -31.98 35.95 -35.24
N MET A 6 -32.02 34.62 -35.30
CA MET A 6 -31.66 33.78 -34.14
C MET A 6 -30.31 33.14 -34.40
N ALA A 7 -29.35 33.55 -33.57
CA ALA A 7 -28.00 33.04 -33.51
C ALA A 7 -28.00 31.56 -33.10
N MET A 8 -27.23 30.74 -33.81
CA MET A 8 -26.91 29.38 -33.39
C MET A 8 -25.98 29.47 -32.17
N LEU A 9 -26.43 29.01 -31.01
CA LEU A 9 -25.55 28.73 -29.89
C LEU A 9 -24.74 27.48 -30.23
N ALA A 10 -23.50 27.67 -30.65
CA ALA A 10 -22.52 26.61 -30.67
C ALA A 10 -22.22 26.24 -29.21
N PHE A 11 -22.77 25.12 -28.75
CA PHE A 11 -22.26 24.44 -27.57
C PHE A 11 -20.85 23.97 -27.90
N THR A 12 -19.85 24.79 -27.57
CA THR A 12 -18.49 24.29 -27.36
C THR A 12 -18.54 23.53 -26.03
N ALA A 13 -18.96 22.27 -26.10
CA ALA A 13 -18.73 21.33 -25.03
C ALA A 13 -17.20 21.18 -24.93
N CYS A 14 -16.60 21.88 -23.97
CA CYS A 14 -15.26 21.58 -23.52
C CYS A 14 -15.32 20.17 -22.92
N SER A 15 -14.93 19.19 -23.73
CA SER A 15 -14.71 17.82 -23.32
C SER A 15 -13.54 17.81 -22.34
N ASN A 16 -13.82 17.93 -21.05
CA ASN A 16 -12.93 17.38 -20.05
C ASN A 16 -13.19 15.87 -20.05
N ASP A 17 -12.48 15.15 -20.93
CA ASP A 17 -12.16 13.74 -20.74
C ASP A 17 -11.24 13.65 -19.51
N ASP A 18 -11.81 13.86 -18.33
CA ASP A 18 -11.19 13.43 -17.08
C ASP A 18 -11.56 11.96 -16.87
N GLU A 19 -11.10 11.08 -17.78
CA GLU A 19 -10.97 9.67 -17.46
C GLU A 19 -10.03 9.57 -16.24
N PRO A 20 -10.37 8.79 -15.20
CA PRO A 20 -9.48 8.59 -14.07
C PRO A 20 -8.15 8.05 -14.57
N GLN A 21 -7.10 8.88 -14.53
CA GLN A 21 -5.77 8.42 -14.90
C GLN A 21 -5.35 7.32 -13.93
N GLU A 22 -4.95 6.17 -14.49
CA GLU A 22 -4.35 5.11 -13.70
C GLU A 22 -3.15 5.67 -12.93
N PRO A 23 -2.99 5.34 -11.64
CA PRO A 23 -1.87 5.82 -10.84
C PRO A 23 -0.55 5.32 -11.45
N SER A 24 0.49 6.15 -11.41
CA SER A 24 1.84 5.71 -11.78
C SER A 24 2.35 4.61 -10.83
N GLY A 25 3.33 3.83 -11.28
CA GLY A 25 3.94 2.80 -10.46
C GLY A 25 4.55 3.36 -9.17
N GLU A 26 5.14 4.54 -9.26
CA GLU A 26 5.71 5.25 -8.10
C GLU A 26 4.64 5.62 -7.06
N LYS A 27 3.47 6.14 -7.49
CA LYS A 27 2.36 6.43 -6.58
C LYS A 27 1.81 5.17 -5.91
N MET A 28 1.79 4.04 -6.62
CA MET A 28 1.40 2.76 -6.02
C MET A 28 2.41 2.31 -4.96
N VAL A 29 3.72 2.43 -5.22
CA VAL A 29 4.77 2.12 -4.24
C VAL A 29 4.67 3.02 -3.01
N GLU A 30 4.49 4.33 -3.19
CA GLU A 30 4.27 5.28 -2.10
C GLU A 30 3.04 4.94 -1.27
N ASN A 31 1.95 4.51 -1.92
CA ASN A 31 0.74 4.08 -1.23
C ASN A 31 0.97 2.80 -0.40
N ILE A 32 1.70 1.81 -0.92
CA ILE A 32 2.07 0.61 -0.17
C ILE A 32 2.88 0.98 1.07
N ASP A 33 3.92 1.82 0.89
CA ASP A 33 4.76 2.30 1.98
C ASP A 33 3.94 2.99 3.08
N LYS A 34 3.06 3.89 2.68
CA LYS A 34 2.17 4.61 3.59
C LYS A 34 1.25 3.66 4.36
N ILE A 35 0.60 2.71 3.69
CA ILE A 35 -0.28 1.74 4.35
C ILE A 35 0.50 0.92 5.38
N ILE A 36 1.69 0.43 5.04
CA ILE A 36 2.53 -0.34 5.98
C ILE A 36 2.92 0.52 7.19
N ALA A 37 3.35 1.76 6.96
CA ALA A 37 3.72 2.70 8.03
C ALA A 37 2.52 3.05 8.93
N ASP A 38 1.34 3.29 8.35
CA ASP A 38 0.11 3.60 9.08
C ASP A 38 -0.33 2.41 9.95
N GLN A 39 -0.22 1.17 9.45
CA GLN A 39 -0.57 -0.04 10.22
C GLN A 39 0.44 -0.33 11.34
N ALA A 40 1.72 -0.03 11.11
CA ALA A 40 2.75 -0.08 12.14
C ALA A 40 2.48 0.94 13.26
N GLU A 41 2.05 2.16 12.90
CA GLU A 41 1.66 3.19 13.87
C GLU A 41 0.41 2.82 14.67
N ALA A 42 -0.58 2.23 14.01
CA ALA A 42 -1.79 1.74 14.66
C ALA A 42 -1.53 0.58 15.64
N GLY A 43 -0.33 -0.02 15.61
CA GLY A 43 0.02 -1.18 16.45
C GLY A 43 -0.49 -2.51 15.89
N ASN A 44 -0.91 -2.52 14.62
CA ASN A 44 -1.47 -3.70 13.96
C ASN A 44 -0.42 -4.54 13.22
N LEU A 45 0.80 -4.01 13.05
CA LEU A 45 1.84 -4.66 12.27
C LEU A 45 2.98 -5.19 13.16
N TYR A 46 3.37 -6.44 12.92
CA TYR A 46 4.38 -7.15 13.68
C TYR A 46 5.45 -7.74 12.75
N LEU A 47 6.70 -7.66 13.18
CA LEU A 47 7.87 -8.23 12.53
C LEU A 47 8.26 -9.54 13.18
N LYS A 48 8.63 -10.53 12.37
CA LYS A 48 9.31 -11.72 12.88
C LYS A 48 10.79 -11.40 13.17
N LYS A 49 11.26 -11.76 14.37
CA LYS A 49 12.58 -11.44 14.94
C LYS A 49 13.75 -11.66 13.99
N ASP A 50 13.72 -12.78 13.28
CA ASP A 50 14.82 -13.24 12.40
C ASP A 50 14.40 -13.27 10.92
N ASP A 51 13.28 -12.63 10.58
CA ASP A 51 12.73 -12.61 9.24
C ASP A 51 12.01 -11.29 9.00
N ALA A 52 12.79 -10.28 8.61
CA ALA A 52 12.26 -8.97 8.23
C ALA A 52 11.43 -9.03 6.93
N THR A 53 11.45 -10.15 6.20
CA THR A 53 10.66 -10.32 4.96
C THR A 53 9.22 -10.71 5.22
N ARG A 54 8.89 -11.15 6.44
CA ARG A 54 7.54 -11.59 6.80
C ARG A 54 6.93 -10.71 7.89
N LEU A 55 5.88 -10.01 7.49
CA LEU A 55 5.07 -9.15 8.33
C LEU A 55 3.76 -9.87 8.69
N ILE A 56 3.34 -9.72 9.95
CA ILE A 56 2.00 -10.11 10.39
C ILE A 56 1.20 -8.83 10.58
N LEU A 57 0.06 -8.73 9.90
CA LEU A 57 -0.87 -7.62 10.03
C LEU A 57 -2.15 -8.14 10.66
N VAL A 58 -2.52 -7.58 11.81
CA VAL A 58 -3.77 -7.90 12.49
C VAL A 58 -4.90 -7.06 11.91
N ALA A 59 -6.00 -7.72 11.57
CA ALA A 59 -7.22 -7.07 11.11
C ALA A 59 -8.42 -7.59 11.91
N ASP A 60 -9.37 -6.69 12.20
CA ASP A 60 -10.55 -6.98 13.03
C ASP A 60 -11.49 -8.01 12.40
N SER A 61 -11.48 -8.12 11.07
CA SER A 61 -12.31 -9.08 10.33
C SER A 61 -11.75 -9.38 8.95
N LYS A 62 -12.31 -10.42 8.31
CA LYS A 62 -11.98 -10.76 6.92
C LYS A 62 -12.38 -9.65 5.96
N GLU A 63 -13.47 -8.94 6.21
CA GLU A 63 -13.93 -7.81 5.41
C GLU A 63 -12.94 -6.64 5.51
N ALA A 64 -12.49 -6.28 6.72
CA ALA A 64 -11.47 -5.25 6.92
C ALA A 64 -10.15 -5.63 6.24
N ALA A 65 -9.76 -6.90 6.33
CA ALA A 65 -8.59 -7.44 5.65
C ALA A 65 -8.73 -7.37 4.11
N HIS A 66 -9.93 -7.58 3.59
CA HIS A 66 -10.22 -7.46 2.16
C HIS A 66 -10.09 -6.03 1.68
N GLU A 67 -10.67 -5.07 2.41
CA GLU A 67 -10.53 -3.63 2.10
C GLU A 67 -9.07 -3.17 2.13
N LEU A 68 -8.25 -3.72 3.04
CA LEU A 68 -6.81 -3.48 3.05
C LEU A 68 -6.13 -4.00 1.78
N CYS A 69 -6.46 -5.22 1.33
CA CYS A 69 -5.96 -5.75 0.06
C CYS A 69 -6.31 -4.83 -1.13
N GLU A 70 -7.54 -4.33 -1.20
CA GLU A 70 -7.99 -3.38 -2.23
C GLU A 70 -7.23 -2.05 -2.16
N LYS A 71 -6.99 -1.53 -0.94
CA LYS A 71 -6.18 -0.32 -0.71
C LYS A 71 -4.74 -0.51 -1.19
N PHE A 72 -4.13 -1.67 -0.98
CA PHE A 72 -2.77 -1.96 -1.47
C PHE A 72 -2.67 -1.92 -3.00
N ILE A 73 -3.68 -2.43 -3.72
CA ILE A 73 -3.68 -2.47 -5.18
C ILE A 73 -4.37 -1.26 -5.84
N LEU A 74 -4.92 -0.33 -5.04
CA LEU A 74 -5.72 0.81 -5.50
C LEU A 74 -6.86 0.40 -6.46
N ASN A 75 -7.47 -0.76 -6.23
CA ASN A 75 -8.47 -1.33 -7.11
C ASN A 75 -9.33 -2.35 -6.36
N GLN A 76 -10.51 -2.64 -6.89
CA GLN A 76 -11.37 -3.69 -6.37
C GLN A 76 -10.78 -5.09 -6.61
N TRP A 77 -11.12 -6.01 -5.71
CA TRP A 77 -10.66 -7.38 -5.75
C TRP A 77 -11.80 -8.38 -5.57
N ASP A 78 -11.80 -9.47 -6.33
CA ASP A 78 -12.84 -10.50 -6.26
C ASP A 78 -12.57 -11.57 -5.18
N GLY A 79 -11.51 -11.39 -4.39
CA GLY A 79 -11.09 -12.31 -3.34
C GLY A 79 -10.36 -13.56 -3.84
N LYS A 80 -10.11 -13.70 -5.15
CA LYS A 80 -9.38 -14.84 -5.73
C LYS A 80 -7.91 -14.54 -5.89
N GLN A 81 -7.09 -15.59 -5.98
CA GLN A 81 -5.67 -15.41 -6.22
C GLN A 81 -5.42 -14.56 -7.47
N ARG A 82 -4.66 -13.47 -7.33
CA ARG A 82 -4.39 -12.50 -8.39
C ARG A 82 -2.98 -11.96 -8.24
N THR A 83 -2.35 -11.63 -9.37
CA THR A 83 -1.12 -10.81 -9.37
C THR A 83 -1.37 -9.53 -10.14
N VAL A 84 -1.01 -8.41 -9.54
CA VAL A 84 -1.09 -7.05 -10.09
C VAL A 84 0.32 -6.61 -10.43
N LYS A 85 0.56 -6.24 -11.69
CA LYS A 85 1.82 -5.61 -12.10
C LYS A 85 1.69 -4.11 -11.87
N LEU A 86 2.65 -3.51 -11.17
CA LEU A 86 2.69 -2.06 -11.06
C LEU A 86 3.17 -1.47 -12.39
N PRO A 87 2.66 -0.29 -12.79
CA PRO A 87 3.20 0.44 -13.94
C PRO A 87 4.69 0.77 -13.77
N ASP A 88 5.32 1.23 -14.85
CA ASP A 88 6.69 1.75 -14.84
C ASP A 88 7.75 0.76 -14.33
N ASN A 89 7.47 -0.55 -14.44
CA ASN A 89 8.29 -1.63 -13.90
C ASN A 89 8.58 -1.51 -12.39
N CYS A 90 7.63 -0.96 -11.61
CA CYS A 90 7.81 -0.75 -10.17
C CYS A 90 7.57 -2.00 -9.31
N GLY A 91 7.46 -3.19 -9.92
CA GLY A 91 7.31 -4.48 -9.24
C GLY A 91 5.91 -5.08 -9.38
N THR A 92 5.57 -6.02 -8.50
CA THR A 92 4.27 -6.71 -8.52
C THR A 92 3.72 -6.96 -7.12
N ILE A 93 2.39 -7.03 -7.01
CA ILE A 93 1.67 -7.44 -5.80
C ILE A 93 0.93 -8.74 -6.12
N SER A 94 1.18 -9.79 -5.35
CA SER A 94 0.40 -11.03 -5.40
C SER A 94 -0.54 -11.08 -4.20
N LEU A 95 -1.84 -11.23 -4.47
CA LEU A 95 -2.89 -11.41 -3.47
C LEU A 95 -3.33 -12.87 -3.48
N THR A 96 -3.35 -13.49 -2.30
CA THR A 96 -3.75 -14.88 -2.12
C THR A 96 -4.76 -14.99 -0.97
N PRO A 97 -5.96 -15.55 -1.17
CA PRO A 97 -6.87 -15.87 -0.08
C PRO A 97 -6.26 -16.93 0.85
N GLY A 98 -6.46 -16.77 2.16
CA GLY A 98 -6.08 -17.79 3.13
C GLY A 98 -6.84 -19.09 2.91
N THR A 99 -6.20 -20.21 3.26
CA THR A 99 -6.75 -21.56 3.06
C THR A 99 -7.46 -22.11 4.31
N ASP A 100 -7.34 -21.45 5.46
CA ASP A 100 -7.96 -21.83 6.73
C ASP A 100 -8.38 -20.58 7.55
N GLU A 101 -9.15 -20.78 8.62
CA GLU A 101 -9.75 -19.69 9.42
C GLU A 101 -8.72 -18.83 10.18
N SER A 102 -7.45 -19.26 10.23
CA SER A 102 -6.39 -18.57 10.97
C SER A 102 -5.70 -17.48 10.15
N VAL A 103 -5.88 -17.46 8.83
CA VAL A 103 -5.30 -16.46 7.94
C VAL A 103 -6.38 -15.93 7.01
N PHE A 104 -6.60 -14.62 6.98
CA PHE A 104 -7.55 -14.02 6.05
C PHE A 104 -6.96 -13.96 4.64
N TYR A 105 -5.78 -13.34 4.51
CA TYR A 105 -5.11 -13.09 3.24
C TYR A 105 -3.60 -13.11 3.38
N THR A 106 -2.92 -13.41 2.28
CA THR A 106 -1.47 -13.22 2.15
C THR A 106 -1.21 -12.31 0.95
N ILE A 107 -0.43 -11.25 1.19
CA ILE A 107 0.04 -10.32 0.18
C ILE A 107 1.53 -10.51 0.02
N SER A 108 2.01 -10.68 -1.21
CA SER A 108 3.45 -10.67 -1.51
C SER A 108 3.79 -9.50 -2.42
N PHE A 109 4.73 -8.70 -1.98
CA PHE A 109 5.35 -7.62 -2.72
C PHE A 109 6.64 -8.16 -3.34
N ASN A 110 6.70 -8.20 -4.68
CA ASN A 110 7.85 -8.75 -5.38
C ASN A 110 8.54 -7.68 -6.21
N ALA A 111 9.84 -7.51 -5.97
CA ALA A 111 10.72 -6.56 -6.62
C ALA A 111 10.12 -5.15 -6.66
N LEU A 112 9.52 -4.70 -5.55
CA LEU A 112 9.03 -3.33 -5.46
C LEU A 112 10.21 -2.37 -5.57
N LYS A 113 10.06 -1.38 -6.46
CA LYS A 113 11.03 -0.29 -6.57
C LYS A 113 11.21 0.33 -5.18
N ASN A 114 12.45 0.68 -4.83
CA ASN A 114 12.81 1.31 -3.55
C ASN A 114 12.64 0.42 -2.32
N PHE A 115 12.29 -0.86 -2.43
CA PHE A 115 12.27 -1.77 -1.28
C PHE A 115 13.55 -2.61 -1.25
N ARG A 116 14.21 -2.65 -0.10
CA ARG A 116 15.47 -3.38 0.08
C ARG A 116 15.33 -4.87 -0.18
N GLU A 117 14.28 -5.46 0.38
CA GLU A 117 14.05 -6.89 0.28
C GLU A 117 13.33 -7.22 -1.04
N PRO A 118 13.86 -8.16 -1.83
CA PRO A 118 13.32 -8.46 -3.16
C PRO A 118 11.92 -9.10 -3.09
N VAL A 119 11.61 -9.76 -1.98
CA VAL A 119 10.29 -10.30 -1.69
C VAL A 119 9.95 -9.96 -0.25
N MET A 120 8.78 -9.39 -0.06
CA MET A 120 8.20 -9.07 1.24
C MET A 120 6.80 -9.68 1.29
N THR A 121 6.43 -10.31 2.39
CA THR A 121 5.12 -10.93 2.57
C THR A 121 4.41 -10.32 3.77
N VAL A 122 3.18 -9.88 3.57
CA VAL A 122 2.25 -9.51 4.65
C VAL A 122 1.22 -10.62 4.79
N VAL A 123 1.15 -11.23 5.96
CA VAL A 123 0.12 -12.21 6.30
C VAL A 123 -0.91 -11.47 7.16
N ILE A 124 -2.14 -11.35 6.65
CA ILE A 124 -3.24 -10.68 7.34
C ILE A 124 -4.05 -11.71 8.13
N VAL A 125 -4.18 -11.49 9.43
CA VAL A 125 -4.70 -12.46 10.39
C VAL A 125 -5.68 -11.80 11.36
N PRO A 126 -6.59 -12.57 11.99
CA PRO A 126 -7.38 -12.08 13.11
C PRO A 126 -6.54 -11.91 14.38
N GLU A 127 -7.03 -11.15 15.36
CA GLU A 127 -6.31 -10.91 16.63
C GLU A 127 -6.03 -12.21 17.39
N GLU A 128 -6.94 -13.19 17.33
CA GLU A 128 -6.80 -14.49 17.99
C GLU A 128 -5.55 -15.26 17.49
N TYR A 129 -5.05 -14.95 16.29
CA TYR A 129 -3.83 -15.52 15.75
C TYR A 129 -2.60 -15.21 16.63
N LEU A 130 -2.57 -14.04 17.28
CA LEU A 130 -1.51 -13.64 18.22
C LEU A 130 -1.55 -14.43 19.53
N SER A 131 -2.72 -14.95 19.90
CA SER A 131 -2.97 -15.63 21.18
C SER A 131 -2.88 -17.15 21.12
N GLY A 132 -2.94 -17.73 19.91
CA GLY A 132 -2.83 -19.17 19.71
C GLY A 132 -1.38 -19.66 19.60
N ASP A 133 -1.19 -20.97 19.48
CA ASP A 133 0.12 -21.61 19.28
C ASP A 133 0.79 -21.26 17.93
N ASN A 134 0.12 -20.47 17.09
CA ASN A 134 0.59 -20.04 15.77
C ASN A 134 1.75 -19.06 15.85
N LEU A 135 1.84 -18.30 16.94
CA LEU A 135 2.89 -17.32 17.16
C LEU A 135 3.56 -17.63 18.50
N ALA A 136 4.79 -18.15 18.42
CA ALA A 136 5.68 -18.04 19.55
C ALA A 136 5.88 -16.54 19.81
N ILE A 137 5.21 -16.01 20.83
CA ILE A 137 5.08 -14.57 21.13
C ILE A 137 6.45 -13.89 21.25
N ASP A 138 7.50 -14.64 21.59
CA ASP A 138 8.89 -14.18 21.68
C ASP A 138 9.56 -13.93 20.31
N GLN A 139 8.91 -14.33 19.22
CA GLN A 139 9.38 -14.15 17.85
C GLN A 139 8.79 -12.94 17.14
N TYR A 140 7.77 -12.28 17.70
CA TYR A 140 7.07 -11.19 17.01
C TYR A 140 7.08 -9.88 17.79
N PHE A 141 7.47 -8.79 17.12
CA PHE A 141 7.63 -7.47 17.74
C PHE A 141 6.85 -6.42 16.96
N PRO A 142 6.24 -5.42 17.63
CA PRO A 142 5.60 -4.31 16.94
C PRO A 142 6.57 -3.63 15.97
N ALA A 143 6.14 -3.51 14.73
CA ALA A 143 6.95 -2.93 13.69
C ALA A 143 7.08 -1.41 13.88
N ARG A 144 8.31 -0.88 13.81
CA ARG A 144 8.57 0.56 13.96
C ARG A 144 9.70 0.97 13.03
N TRP A 145 9.38 1.81 12.05
CA TRP A 145 10.37 2.42 11.18
C TRP A 145 10.21 3.93 11.20
N THR A 146 11.33 4.63 11.25
CA THR A 146 11.36 6.09 11.24
C THR A 146 12.63 6.52 10.54
N GLU A 147 12.46 7.26 9.46
CA GLU A 147 13.53 7.93 8.73
C GLU A 147 13.68 9.37 9.21
N GLU A 148 14.87 9.93 9.00
CA GLU A 148 15.22 11.29 9.36
C GLU A 148 15.97 11.96 8.20
N CYS A 149 15.45 13.07 7.63
CA CYS A 149 16.21 13.81 6.60
C CYS A 149 17.51 14.34 7.21
N PRO A 150 18.67 13.99 6.64
CA PRO A 150 19.97 14.37 7.18
C PRO A 150 20.22 15.88 7.14
N GLN A 151 19.50 16.60 6.27
CA GLN A 151 19.68 18.05 6.10
C GLN A 151 18.86 18.90 7.09
N CYS A 152 17.66 18.46 7.48
CA CYS A 152 16.76 19.29 8.31
C CYS A 152 16.21 18.59 9.56
N GLY A 153 16.58 17.32 9.79
CA GLY A 153 16.13 16.51 10.94
C GLY A 153 14.63 16.19 10.92
N HIS A 154 13.92 16.45 9.82
CA HIS A 154 12.52 16.06 9.70
C HIS A 154 12.42 14.54 9.71
N LYS A 155 11.56 14.01 10.58
CA LYS A 155 11.33 12.57 10.70
C LYS A 155 9.98 12.19 10.12
N TRP A 156 9.92 11.04 9.45
CA TRP A 156 8.68 10.41 9.01
C TRP A 156 8.80 8.89 9.16
N LYS A 157 7.66 8.21 9.17
CA LYS A 157 7.62 6.75 9.18
C LYS A 157 7.54 6.27 7.74
N THR A 158 8.38 5.31 7.39
CA THR A 158 8.43 4.68 6.08
C THR A 158 9.07 3.31 6.25
N PHE A 159 8.61 2.36 5.47
CA PHE A 159 9.14 1.00 5.37
C PHE A 159 10.00 0.81 4.10
N ALA A 160 9.80 1.64 3.09
CA ALA A 160 10.64 1.69 1.90
C ALA A 160 12.10 2.00 2.28
N SER A 161 13.01 1.93 1.30
CA SER A 161 14.43 2.24 1.43
C SER A 161 14.90 3.04 0.21
N GLY A 162 14.93 4.38 0.33
CA GLY A 162 15.55 5.32 -0.61
C GLY A 162 15.07 5.23 -2.07
N PRO A 163 15.55 6.11 -2.98
CA PRO A 163 15.90 7.48 -2.66
C PRO A 163 14.65 8.20 -2.13
N TYR A 164 14.81 8.86 -1.00
CA TYR A 164 13.75 9.63 -0.37
C TYR A 164 13.81 11.08 -0.79
N LYS A 165 12.64 11.70 -0.87
CA LYS A 165 12.50 13.15 -0.99
C LYS A 165 11.85 13.69 0.27
N CYS A 166 12.59 14.49 1.05
CA CYS A 166 12.05 15.07 2.26
C CYS A 166 10.95 16.07 1.94
N SER A 167 9.74 15.81 2.45
CA SER A 167 8.57 16.67 2.29
C SER A 167 8.76 18.09 2.86
N LYS A 168 9.66 18.26 3.83
CA LYS A 168 9.88 19.54 4.52
C LYS A 168 10.87 20.47 3.80
N CYS A 169 11.99 19.94 3.30
CA CYS A 169 13.05 20.76 2.71
C CYS A 169 13.40 20.40 1.27
N GLY A 170 12.78 19.36 0.71
CA GLY A 170 13.06 18.88 -0.64
C GLY A 170 14.41 18.16 -0.78
N CYS A 171 15.15 17.94 0.32
CA CYS A 171 16.40 17.16 0.32
C CYS A 171 16.12 15.79 -0.30
N GLU A 172 16.89 15.40 -1.32
CA GLU A 172 16.91 14.03 -1.83
C GLU A 172 18.12 13.32 -1.24
N PHE A 173 17.91 12.11 -0.71
CA PHE A 173 18.96 11.33 -0.05
C PHE A 173 18.61 9.83 -0.09
N GLU A 174 19.63 8.98 0.10
CA GLU A 174 19.48 7.53 0.17
C GLU A 174 19.10 7.05 1.58
#